data_AF-A0A7K9WEN9-F1
#
_entry.id   AF-A0A7K9WEN9-F1
#
_cell.length_a   1.000
_cell.length_b   1.000
_cell.length_c   1.000
_cell.angle_alpha   90.00
_cell.angle_beta   90.00
_cell.angle_gamma   90.00
#
_symmetry.space_group_name_H-M   'P 1'
#
loop_
_entity.id
_entity.type
_entity.pdbx_description
1 polymer ?
#
loop_
_entity_poly.entity_id
_entity_poly.type
_entity_poly.pdbx_seq_one_letter_code
_entity_poly.pdbx_strand_id
1 'polypeptide(L)'
;WVEAVRCGGTEGSLLECQVQVWGAPRCPHATVTCAAPGEQPQEGQVRLAGGPHRCAGRVELFHAGRWGTVCDDSWDLADAAVTCRQVRCGPALWAPGGAQFGRGSGEIWLDETNCTGAEPHLAACPARPWGRNDCYHGEDAGAVCA
;
A
#
# COMPACT_ATOMS: atom_id res chain seq x y z
N TRP A 1 8.73 -13.88 -21.29
CA TRP A 1 8.35 -13.23 -20.02
C TRP A 1 8.69 -14.17 -18.87
N VAL A 2 9.06 -13.63 -17.71
CA VAL A 2 9.59 -14.37 -16.56
C VAL A 2 8.56 -14.33 -15.43
N GLU A 3 8.22 -15.49 -14.87
CA GLU A 3 7.27 -15.59 -13.76
C GLU A 3 7.97 -15.45 -12.39
N ALA A 4 9.21 -15.89 -12.29
CA ALA A 4 9.98 -15.84 -11.05
C ALA A 4 11.47 -15.58 -11.32
N VAL A 5 11.95 -14.45 -10.81
CA VAL A 5 13.37 -14.11 -10.70
C VAL A 5 13.79 -14.36 -9.25
N ARG A 6 14.82 -15.19 -9.03
CA ARG A 6 15.42 -15.41 -7.71
C ARG A 6 16.85 -14.88 -7.69
N CYS A 7 17.08 -13.90 -6.84
CA CYS A 7 18.39 -13.31 -6.58
C CYS A 7 18.89 -13.74 -5.20
N GLY A 8 20.21 -13.91 -5.04
CA GLY A 8 20.90 -14.10 -3.76
C GLY A 8 21.13 -12.80 -2.99
N GLY A 9 20.99 -11.64 -3.64
CA GLY A 9 21.06 -10.32 -3.03
C GLY A 9 22.43 -9.63 -3.13
N THR A 10 23.40 -10.25 -3.82
CA THR A 10 24.74 -9.70 -4.03
C THR A 10 25.06 -9.47 -5.51
N GLU A 11 24.13 -9.81 -6.40
CA GLU A 11 24.24 -9.60 -7.84
C GLU A 11 24.36 -8.11 -8.18
N GLY A 12 25.14 -7.80 -9.21
CA GLY A 12 25.24 -6.43 -9.75
C GLY A 12 24.07 -6.07 -10.65
N SER A 13 23.30 -7.06 -11.10
CA SER A 13 22.23 -6.92 -12.09
C SER A 13 21.16 -8.01 -11.93
N LEU A 14 19.90 -7.67 -12.23
CA LEU A 14 18.80 -8.65 -12.31
C LEU A 14 19.03 -9.73 -13.38
N LEU A 15 19.92 -9.49 -14.35
CA LEU A 15 20.29 -10.48 -15.37
C LEU A 15 21.16 -11.61 -14.81
N GLU A 16 21.81 -11.39 -13.66
CA GLU A 16 22.63 -12.41 -12.98
C GLU A 16 21.78 -13.33 -12.10
N CYS A 17 20.52 -12.95 -11.83
CA CYS A 17 19.60 -13.72 -11.03
C CYS A 17 19.05 -14.94 -11.79
N GLN A 18 18.73 -16.01 -11.04
CA GLN A 18 18.19 -17.23 -11.62
C GLN A 18 16.73 -17.04 -12.02
N VAL A 19 16.43 -17.31 -13.30
CA VAL A 19 15.05 -17.35 -13.80
C VAL A 19 14.51 -18.77 -13.70
N GLN A 20 13.42 -18.95 -12.96
CA GLN A 20 12.86 -20.29 -12.71
C GLN A 20 11.86 -20.75 -13.76
N VAL A 21 11.04 -19.84 -14.29
CA VAL A 21 10.00 -20.18 -15.28
C VAL A 21 9.92 -19.10 -16.35
N TRP A 22 10.01 -19.54 -17.61
CA TRP A 22 9.79 -18.73 -18.79
C TRP A 22 8.43 -19.08 -19.39
N GLY A 23 7.67 -18.08 -19.83
CA GLY A 23 6.50 -18.33 -20.68
C GLY A 23 5.18 -18.66 -19.95
N ALA A 24 5.05 -18.31 -18.66
CA ALA A 24 3.83 -18.58 -17.90
C ALA A 24 2.59 -17.82 -18.44
N PRO A 25 1.44 -18.48 -18.61
CA PRO A 25 0.28 -17.88 -19.29
C PRO A 25 -0.37 -16.72 -18.52
N ARG A 26 -0.04 -16.51 -17.25
CA ARG A 26 -0.51 -15.38 -16.43
C ARG A 26 0.67 -14.81 -15.62
N CYS A 27 1.18 -13.66 -16.05
CA CYS A 27 2.18 -12.90 -15.31
C CYS A 27 1.63 -11.50 -15.01
N PRO A 28 1.33 -11.16 -13.74
CA PRO A 28 1.04 -9.77 -13.39
C PRO A 28 2.28 -8.90 -13.60
N HIS A 29 2.08 -7.59 -13.72
CA HIS A 29 3.17 -6.64 -13.88
C HIS A 29 3.93 -6.52 -12.55
N ALA A 30 5.25 -6.67 -12.59
CA ALA A 30 6.13 -6.37 -11.48
C ALA A 30 6.59 -4.91 -11.55
N THR A 31 6.50 -4.19 -10.44
CA THR A 31 7.02 -2.82 -10.29
C THR A 31 8.01 -2.78 -9.13
N VAL A 32 9.02 -1.90 -9.24
CA VAL A 32 10.03 -1.70 -8.19
C VAL A 32 10.09 -0.21 -7.85
N THR A 33 10.16 0.09 -6.56
CA THR A 33 10.39 1.43 -6.03
C THR A 33 11.64 1.39 -5.17
N CYS A 34 12.69 2.10 -5.59
CA CYS A 34 13.93 2.21 -4.84
C CYS A 34 13.86 3.36 -3.83
N ALA A 35 14.39 3.17 -2.63
CA ALA A 35 14.61 4.28 -1.69
C ALA A 35 15.83 5.09 -2.13
N ALA A 36 15.74 6.41 -2.11
CA ALA A 36 16.89 7.27 -2.31
C ALA A 36 17.82 7.20 -1.07
N PRO A 37 19.16 7.35 -1.24
CA PRO A 37 20.07 7.42 -0.10
C PRO A 37 19.68 8.57 0.84
N GLY A 38 19.36 8.26 2.09
CA GLY A 38 18.99 9.24 3.12
C GLY A 38 17.51 9.58 3.21
N GLU A 39 16.65 9.02 2.36
CA GLU A 39 15.19 9.21 2.44
C GLU A 39 14.56 8.05 3.22
N GLN A 40 14.57 8.15 4.55
CA GLN A 40 13.80 7.23 5.38
C GLN A 40 12.33 7.66 5.38
N PRO A 41 11.38 6.70 5.30
CA PRO A 41 9.98 7.03 5.45
C PRO A 41 9.74 7.73 6.79
N GLN A 42 8.89 8.74 6.77
CA GLN A 42 8.54 9.49 7.98
C GLN A 42 7.32 8.85 8.66
N GLU A 43 7.23 9.01 9.97
CA GLU A 43 6.09 8.57 10.76
C GLU A 43 4.78 9.16 10.21
N GLY A 44 3.78 8.31 10.00
CA GLY A 44 2.51 8.68 9.41
C GLY A 44 2.53 8.88 7.88
N GLN A 45 3.65 8.59 7.19
CA GLN A 45 3.72 8.67 5.73
C GLN A 45 2.82 7.62 5.08
N VAL A 46 2.11 8.00 4.01
CA VAL A 46 1.22 7.12 3.24
C VAL A 46 1.79 6.88 1.84
N ARG A 47 1.62 5.66 1.31
CA ARG A 47 1.84 5.32 -0.10
C ARG A 47 0.71 4.45 -0.65
N LEU A 48 0.53 4.49 -1.97
CA LEU A 48 -0.37 3.59 -2.69
C LEU A 48 0.45 2.52 -3.43
N ALA A 49 0.19 1.26 -3.12
CA ALA A 49 0.93 0.11 -3.65
C ALA A 49 0.04 -0.84 -4.46
N GLY A 50 0.63 -1.61 -5.39
CA GLY A 50 -0.08 -2.66 -6.14
C GLY A 50 -1.12 -2.19 -7.17
N GLY A 51 -1.35 -0.88 -7.30
CA GLY A 51 -2.25 -0.34 -8.32
C GLY A 51 -1.55 0.05 -9.63
N PRO A 52 -2.36 0.41 -10.65
CA PRO A 52 -1.87 0.65 -12.02
C PRO A 52 -1.04 1.91 -12.20
N HIS A 53 -1.10 2.86 -11.26
CA HIS A 53 -0.36 4.12 -11.27
C HIS A 53 -0.21 4.68 -9.84
N ARG A 54 0.62 5.72 -9.66
CA ARG A 54 0.93 6.34 -8.35
C ARG A 54 -0.27 6.89 -7.55
N CYS A 55 -1.45 6.97 -8.16
CA CYS A 55 -2.67 7.56 -7.61
C CYS A 55 -3.81 6.53 -7.46
N ALA A 56 -3.51 5.24 -7.58
CA ALA A 56 -4.42 4.15 -7.31
C ALA A 56 -3.65 2.99 -6.67
N GLY A 57 -4.17 2.39 -5.61
CA GLY A 57 -3.52 1.25 -4.97
C GLY A 57 -4.04 0.94 -3.58
N ARG A 58 -3.52 -0.16 -3.01
CA ARG A 58 -3.64 -0.49 -1.59
C ARG A 58 -3.00 0.61 -0.76
N VAL A 59 -3.68 1.02 0.31
CA VAL A 59 -3.17 2.03 1.23
C VAL A 59 -2.18 1.38 2.19
N GLU A 60 -0.96 1.92 2.22
CA GLU A 60 0.05 1.54 3.20
C GLU A 60 0.51 2.76 3.97
N LEU A 61 0.67 2.60 5.28
CA LEU A 61 1.10 3.65 6.22
C LEU A 61 2.40 3.23 6.91
N PHE A 62 3.31 4.17 7.08
CA PHE A 62 4.52 3.97 7.85
C PHE A 62 4.31 4.34 9.33
N HIS A 63 4.49 3.36 10.21
CA HIS A 63 4.39 3.53 11.65
C HIS A 63 5.46 2.68 12.34
N ALA A 64 6.09 3.22 13.38
CA ALA A 64 7.06 2.48 14.21
C ALA A 64 8.20 1.82 13.39
N GLY A 65 8.68 2.52 12.35
CA GLY A 65 9.81 2.08 11.52
C GLY A 65 9.46 1.05 10.43
N ARG A 66 8.18 0.76 10.20
CA ARG A 66 7.74 -0.27 9.25
C ARG A 66 6.47 0.15 8.50
N TRP A 67 6.39 -0.29 7.25
CA TRP A 67 5.16 -0.19 6.46
C TRP A 67 4.15 -1.25 6.92
N GLY A 68 2.90 -0.85 7.00
CA GLY A 68 1.76 -1.74 7.22
C GLY A 68 0.54 -1.28 6.44
N THR A 69 -0.52 -2.09 6.44
CA THR A 69 -1.75 -1.83 5.69
C THR A 69 -2.83 -1.20 6.57
N VAL A 70 -3.98 -0.90 5.97
CA VAL A 70 -5.17 -0.38 6.62
C VAL A 70 -6.31 -1.36 6.36
N CYS A 71 -7.09 -1.72 7.38
CA CYS A 71 -8.27 -2.56 7.21
C CYS A 71 -9.40 -1.77 6.52
N ASP A 72 -10.23 -2.46 5.74
CA ASP A 72 -11.38 -1.88 5.04
C ASP A 72 -12.66 -1.77 5.89
N ASP A 73 -12.62 -2.24 7.15
CA ASP A 73 -13.70 -2.02 8.11
C ASP A 73 -13.90 -0.52 8.39
N SER A 74 -15.12 -0.06 8.12
CA SER A 74 -15.51 1.37 8.11
C SER A 74 -14.84 2.24 7.04
N TRP A 75 -13.99 1.66 6.18
CA TRP A 75 -13.24 2.42 5.18
C TRP A 75 -14.17 3.01 4.12
N ASP A 76 -14.14 4.34 3.98
CA ASP A 76 -15.03 5.05 3.08
C ASP A 76 -14.34 6.15 2.24
N LEU A 77 -15.14 6.93 1.52
CA LEU A 77 -14.64 7.96 0.64
C LEU A 77 -14.00 9.14 1.39
N ALA A 78 -14.38 9.39 2.65
CA ALA A 78 -13.76 10.41 3.49
C ALA A 78 -12.34 9.98 3.90
N ASP A 79 -12.13 8.71 4.22
CA ASP A 79 -10.80 8.16 4.50
C ASP A 79 -9.90 8.20 3.25
N ALA A 80 -10.45 7.79 2.11
CA ALA A 80 -9.76 7.88 0.83
C ALA A 80 -9.45 9.34 0.47
N ALA A 81 -10.31 10.31 0.83
CA ALA A 81 -10.05 11.73 0.57
C ALA A 81 -8.84 12.27 1.35
N VAL A 82 -8.71 11.90 2.63
CA VAL A 82 -7.51 12.23 3.43
C VAL A 82 -6.27 11.59 2.81
N THR A 83 -6.37 10.31 2.44
CA THR A 83 -5.30 9.55 1.75
C THR A 83 -4.84 10.23 0.46
N CYS A 84 -5.78 10.53 -0.45
CA CYS A 84 -5.50 11.14 -1.75
C CYS A 84 -4.90 12.54 -1.64
N ARG A 85 -5.35 13.33 -0.66
CA ARG A 85 -4.73 14.62 -0.32
C ARG A 85 -3.30 14.44 0.16
N GLN A 86 -3.07 13.48 1.05
CA GLN A 86 -1.76 13.23 1.63
C GLN A 86 -0.73 12.76 0.58
N VAL A 87 -1.14 11.94 -0.38
CA VAL A 87 -0.28 11.49 -1.51
C VAL A 87 -0.26 12.45 -2.71
N ARG A 88 -0.95 13.60 -2.60
CA ARG A 88 -1.00 14.68 -3.60
C ARG A 88 -1.46 14.17 -4.99
N CYS A 89 -2.59 13.49 -5.01
CA CYS A 89 -3.24 12.95 -6.20
C CYS A 89 -4.64 13.53 -6.44
N GLY A 90 -4.95 14.70 -5.87
CA GLY A 90 -6.27 15.31 -6.03
C GLY A 90 -7.36 14.63 -5.18
N PRO A 91 -8.65 14.79 -5.54
CA PRO A 91 -9.77 14.23 -4.79
C PRO A 91 -9.84 12.70 -4.90
N ALA A 92 -10.43 12.06 -3.89
CA ALA A 92 -10.76 10.64 -3.94
C ALA A 92 -11.93 10.39 -4.90
N LEU A 93 -11.76 9.36 -5.73
CA LEU A 93 -12.77 8.85 -6.66
C LEU A 93 -13.39 7.56 -6.14
N TRP A 94 -12.63 6.74 -5.42
CA TRP A 94 -13.08 5.45 -4.91
C TRP A 94 -12.26 4.98 -3.69
N ALA A 95 -12.92 4.24 -2.81
CA ALA A 95 -12.38 3.65 -1.59
C ALA A 95 -12.61 2.12 -1.61
N PRO A 96 -11.86 1.34 -2.42
CA PRO A 96 -12.02 -0.10 -2.47
C PRO A 96 -11.55 -0.80 -1.19
N GLY A 97 -12.30 -1.80 -0.73
CA GLY A 97 -11.86 -2.79 0.26
C GLY A 97 -11.44 -4.11 -0.38
N GLY A 98 -11.40 -5.20 0.38
CA GLY A 98 -11.30 -6.56 -0.11
C GLY A 98 -10.00 -6.88 -0.86
N ALA A 99 -8.91 -6.16 -0.55
CA ALA A 99 -7.62 -6.29 -1.21
C ALA A 99 -7.70 -6.23 -2.75
N GLN A 100 -8.54 -5.34 -3.31
CA GLN A 100 -8.72 -5.18 -4.77
C GLN A 100 -7.39 -4.90 -5.51
N PHE A 101 -6.44 -4.25 -4.86
CA PHE A 101 -5.08 -4.00 -5.39
C PHE A 101 -4.05 -5.05 -4.95
N GLY A 102 -4.54 -6.23 -4.54
CA GLY A 102 -3.75 -7.31 -3.97
C GLY A 102 -3.52 -7.14 -2.47
N ARG A 103 -3.23 -8.27 -1.83
CA ARG A 103 -2.93 -8.37 -0.39
C ARG A 103 -1.57 -7.73 -0.09
N GLY A 104 -1.52 -6.99 1.00
CA GLY A 104 -0.28 -6.57 1.62
C GLY A 104 0.31 -7.66 2.51
N SER A 105 1.24 -7.24 3.36
CA SER A 105 1.96 -8.11 4.27
C SER A 105 2.43 -7.32 5.48
N GLY A 106 2.59 -8.00 6.61
CA GLY A 106 3.13 -7.39 7.82
C GLY A 106 2.02 -6.96 8.76
N GLU A 107 2.16 -5.77 9.31
CA GLU A 107 1.20 -5.24 10.29
C GLU A 107 0.01 -4.58 9.58
N ILE A 108 -1.18 -4.70 10.16
CA ILE A 108 -2.35 -3.90 9.78
C ILE A 108 -2.46 -2.79 10.82
N TRP A 109 -2.09 -1.57 10.45
CA TRP A 109 -1.90 -0.49 11.41
C TRP A 109 -3.18 0.14 11.90
N LEU A 110 -4.12 0.33 10.99
CA LEU A 110 -5.37 1.02 11.24
C LEU A 110 -6.54 0.09 10.96
N ASP A 111 -7.55 0.19 11.81
CA ASP A 111 -8.80 -0.56 11.79
C ASP A 111 -9.91 0.32 12.35
N GLU A 112 -11.13 0.16 11.83
CA GLU A 112 -12.27 1.06 12.02
C GLU A 112 -11.89 2.53 11.80
N THR A 113 -11.15 2.79 10.71
CA THR A 113 -10.77 4.17 10.36
C THR A 113 -12.03 4.95 10.00
N ASN A 114 -12.19 6.12 10.59
CA ASN A 114 -13.42 6.91 10.44
C ASN A 114 -13.10 8.41 10.37
N CYS A 115 -12.41 8.80 9.31
CA CYS A 115 -12.10 10.19 9.00
C CYS A 115 -13.38 10.98 8.67
N THR A 116 -13.38 12.26 9.01
CA THR A 116 -14.36 13.24 8.52
C THR A 116 -14.02 13.75 7.11
N GLY A 117 -12.80 13.50 6.63
CA GLY A 117 -12.25 14.02 5.36
C GLY A 117 -11.41 15.29 5.53
N ALA A 118 -11.45 15.91 6.71
CA ALA A 118 -10.76 17.17 7.03
C ALA A 118 -9.41 16.98 7.71
N GLU A 119 -9.07 15.75 8.12
CA GLU A 119 -7.89 15.43 8.91
C GLU A 119 -6.60 15.73 8.15
N PRO A 120 -5.55 16.27 8.80
CA PRO A 120 -4.32 16.65 8.10
C PRO A 120 -3.62 15.46 7.44
N HIS A 121 -3.75 14.27 8.02
CA HIS A 121 -3.18 13.02 7.52
C HIS A 121 -3.95 11.83 8.10
N LEU A 122 -3.81 10.66 7.47
CA LEU A 122 -4.58 9.45 7.81
C LEU A 122 -4.37 9.01 9.26
N ALA A 123 -3.15 9.14 9.78
CA ALA A 123 -2.82 8.82 11.18
C ALA A 123 -3.50 9.72 12.24
N ALA A 124 -4.18 10.80 11.82
CA ALA A 124 -4.96 11.67 12.72
C ALA A 124 -6.44 11.33 12.75
N CYS A 125 -6.91 10.40 11.92
CA CYS A 125 -8.30 9.99 11.92
C CYS A 125 -8.62 9.16 13.16
N PRO A 126 -9.85 9.26 13.69
CA PRO A 126 -10.37 8.29 14.64
C PRO A 126 -10.22 6.88 14.08
N ALA A 127 -9.61 5.99 14.85
CA ALA A 127 -9.41 4.59 14.54
C ALA A 127 -9.21 3.81 15.85
N ARG A 128 -9.22 2.48 15.77
CA ARG A 128 -8.76 1.63 16.87
C ARG A 128 -7.26 1.89 17.17
N PRO A 129 -6.78 1.53 18.39
CA PRO A 129 -5.36 1.63 18.71
C PRO A 129 -4.47 0.95 17.66
N TRP A 130 -3.31 1.55 17.37
CA TRP A 130 -2.35 1.04 16.39
C TRP A 130 -2.10 -0.47 16.50
N GLY A 131 -2.25 -1.18 15.38
CA GLY A 131 -1.99 -2.62 15.29
C GLY A 131 -3.06 -3.50 15.96
N ARG A 132 -4.11 -2.91 16.57
CA ARG A 132 -5.23 -3.66 17.14
C ARG A 132 -6.36 -3.75 16.11
N ASN A 133 -6.46 -4.91 15.48
CA ASN A 133 -7.46 -5.22 14.47
C ASN A 133 -7.87 -6.70 14.58
N ASP A 134 -9.02 -7.03 13.98
CA ASP A 134 -9.48 -8.40 13.75
C ASP A 134 -9.46 -8.80 12.26
N CYS A 135 -8.82 -7.97 11.44
CA CYS A 135 -8.73 -8.15 10.00
C CYS A 135 -7.59 -9.08 9.58
N TYR A 136 -7.66 -9.58 8.35
CA TYR A 136 -6.55 -10.22 7.65
C TYR A 136 -6.28 -9.49 6.33
N HIS A 137 -5.14 -9.73 5.67
CA HIS A 137 -4.78 -9.01 4.45
C HIS A 137 -5.71 -9.23 3.23
N GLY A 138 -6.79 -10.01 3.36
CA GLY A 138 -7.87 -10.01 2.38
C GLY A 138 -8.80 -8.80 2.50
N GLU A 139 -8.70 -8.05 3.59
CA GLU A 139 -9.48 -6.86 3.96
C GLU A 139 -8.63 -5.58 3.85
N ASP A 140 -7.49 -5.64 3.16
CA ASP A 140 -6.67 -4.44 2.99
C ASP A 140 -7.40 -3.41 2.12
N ALA A 141 -7.53 -2.21 2.66
CA ALA A 141 -8.13 -1.05 2.02
C ALA A 141 -7.25 -0.48 0.90
N GLY A 142 -7.92 0.15 -0.07
CA GLY A 142 -7.31 0.85 -1.18
C GLY A 142 -7.94 2.22 -1.41
N ALA A 143 -7.29 3.01 -2.25
CA ALA A 143 -7.78 4.31 -2.70
C ALA A 143 -7.53 4.49 -4.19
N VAL A 144 -8.45 5.18 -4.86
CA VAL A 144 -8.27 5.71 -6.21
C VAL A 144 -8.52 7.20 -6.18
N CYS A 145 -7.56 7.96 -6.68
CA CYS A 145 -7.58 9.41 -6.77
C CYS A 145 -7.64 9.85 -8.25
N ALA A 146 -7.83 11.15 -8.48
CA ALA A 146 -7.91 11.75 -9.82
C ALA A 146 -6.58 11.81 -10.59
#